data_AF-A0A377B9Y1-F1
#
_entry.id   AF-A0A377B9Y1-F1
#
_cell.length_a   1.000
_cell.length_b   1.000
_cell.length_c   1.000
_cell.angle_alpha   90.00
_cell.angle_beta   90.00
_cell.angle_gamma   90.00
#
_symmetry.space_group_name_H-M   'P 1'
#
loop_
_entity.id
_entity.type
_entity.pdbx_description
1 polymer ?
#
loop_
_entity_poly.entity_id
_entity_poly.type
_entity_poly.pdbx_seq_one_letter_code
_entity_poly.pdbx_strand_id
1 'polypeptide(L)' 'MMLDFLGNGDERFQQAHNGILAAIEEVIAHGPKTPDMKGNATTPQVADAICKIILR' A
#
# COMPACT_ATOMS: atom_id res chain seq x y z
N MET A 1 9.31 -2.03 -7.75
CA MET A 1 10.35 -1.02 -7.33
C MET A 1 10.79 -1.18 -5.87
N MET A 2 11.99 -0.69 -5.53
CA MET A 2 12.84 -0.95 -4.33
C MET A 2 12.91 -2.41 -3.88
N LEU A 3 11.83 -2.99 -3.35
CA LEU A 3 11.80 -4.40 -2.97
C LEU A 3 12.04 -5.30 -4.17
N ASP A 4 11.40 -5.01 -5.29
CA ASP A 4 11.63 -5.69 -6.57
C ASP A 4 13.09 -5.61 -7.04
N PHE A 5 13.75 -4.47 -6.81
CA PHE A 5 15.16 -4.27 -7.15
C PHE A 5 16.10 -5.01 -6.20
N LEU A 6 15.84 -4.93 -4.88
CA LEU A 6 16.64 -5.57 -3.84
C LEU A 6 16.47 -7.10 -3.83
N GLY A 7 15.31 -7.60 -4.25
CA GLY A 7 14.99 -9.02 -4.28
C GLY A 7 15.80 -9.81 -5.31
N ASN A 8 16.27 -9.17 -6.39
CA ASN A 8 17.10 -9.80 -7.42
C ASN A 8 16.57 -11.17 -7.89
N GLY A 9 15.26 -11.28 -8.12
CA GLY A 9 14.58 -12.52 -8.52
C GLY A 9 14.04 -13.38 -7.37
N ASP A 10 14.20 -12.97 -6.11
CA ASP A 10 13.56 -13.63 -4.98
C ASP A 10 12.05 -13.36 -4.97
N GLU A 11 11.26 -14.43 -5.12
CA GLU A 11 9.80 -14.39 -5.17
C GLU A 11 9.17 -13.72 -3.95
N ARG A 12 9.80 -13.80 -2.77
CA ARG A 12 9.27 -13.19 -1.53
C ARG A 12 9.22 -11.67 -1.64
N PHE A 13 10.22 -11.09 -2.29
CA PHE A 13 10.29 -9.65 -2.51
C PHE A 13 9.28 -9.20 -3.55
N GLN A 14 9.06 -10.01 -4.59
CA GLN A 14 8.03 -9.75 -5.59
C GLN A 14 6.62 -9.85 -4.97
N GLN A 15 6.37 -10.85 -4.15
CA GLN A 15 5.11 -11.00 -3.42
C GLN A 15 4.87 -9.82 -2.46
N ALA A 16 5.89 -9.41 -1.70
CA ALA A 16 5.80 -8.23 -0.83
C ALA A 16 5.52 -6.94 -1.62
N HIS A 17 6.21 -6.76 -2.75
CA HIS A 17 5.98 -5.62 -3.65
C HIS A 17 4.53 -5.59 -4.16
N ASN A 18 4.05 -6.72 -4.68
CA ASN A 18 2.70 -6.84 -5.24
C ASN A 18 1.64 -6.64 -4.15
N GLY A 19 1.85 -7.20 -2.95
CA GLY A 19 0.93 -7.04 -1.82
C GLY A 19 0.82 -5.58 -1.37
N ILE A 20 1.93 -4.84 -1.32
CA ILE A 20 1.91 -3.41 -0.99
C ILE A 20 1.16 -2.61 -2.05
N LEU A 21 1.41 -2.87 -3.35
CA LEU A 21 0.69 -2.18 -4.43
C LEU A 21 -0.82 -2.46 -4.38
N ALA A 22 -1.21 -3.72 -4.24
CA ALA A 22 -2.61 -4.11 -4.15
C ALA A 22 -3.31 -3.45 -2.95
N ALA A 23 -2.63 -3.37 -1.80
CA ALA A 23 -3.17 -2.68 -0.62
C ALA A 23 -3.37 -1.17 -0.85
N ILE A 24 -2.42 -0.51 -1.52
CA ILE A 24 -2.54 0.91 -1.87
C ILE A 24 -3.70 1.13 -2.84
N GLU A 25 -3.82 0.29 -3.87
CA GLU A 25 -4.91 0.35 -4.85
C GLU A 25 -6.29 0.19 -4.18
N GLU A 26 -6.44 -0.77 -3.28
CA GLU A 26 -7.67 -0.99 -2.51
C GLU A 26 -8.03 0.21 -1.61
N VAL A 27 -7.04 0.81 -0.92
CA VAL A 27 -7.29 2.02 -0.11
C VAL A 27 -7.66 3.22 -1.00
N ILE A 28 -7.04 3.36 -2.17
CA ILE A 28 -7.40 4.43 -3.10
C ILE A 28 -8.82 4.22 -3.62
N ALA A 29 -9.19 2.99 -4.00
CA ALA A 29 -10.51 2.69 -4.53
C ALA A 29 -11.61 2.84 -3.47
N HIS A 30 -11.40 2.30 -2.27
CA HIS A 30 -12.47 2.07 -1.29
C HIS A 30 -12.20 2.65 0.10
N GLY A 31 -10.97 3.04 0.38
CA GLY A 31 -10.52 3.52 1.67
C GLY A 31 -10.48 5.05 1.86
N PRO A 32 -9.98 5.48 3.03
CA PRO A 32 -9.80 6.89 3.35
C PRO A 32 -8.76 7.55 2.42
N LYS A 33 -9.00 8.81 2.08
CA LYS A 33 -8.15 9.61 1.17
C LYS A 33 -7.61 10.84 1.90
N THR A 34 -6.39 11.21 1.60
CA THR A 34 -5.77 12.45 2.07
C THR A 34 -6.34 13.69 1.34
N PRO A 35 -6.11 14.91 1.85
CA PRO A 35 -6.64 16.14 1.25
C PRO A 35 -6.21 16.42 -0.18
N ASP A 36 -5.01 16.00 -0.59
CA ASP A 36 -4.54 16.10 -1.99
C ASP A 36 -5.39 15.26 -2.95
N MET A 37 -5.97 14.15 -2.46
CA MET A 37 -6.94 13.32 -3.18
C MET A 37 -8.39 13.68 -2.88
N LYS A 38 -8.66 14.91 -2.42
CA LYS A 38 -9.99 15.43 -2.04
C LYS A 38 -10.68 14.66 -0.90
N GLY A 39 -9.92 13.97 -0.06
CA GLY A 39 -10.43 13.36 1.17
C GLY A 39 -10.16 14.20 2.41
N ASN A 40 -10.54 13.67 3.58
CA ASN A 40 -10.36 14.35 4.87
C ASN A 40 -9.46 13.56 5.83
N ALA A 41 -8.88 12.45 5.38
CA ALA A 41 -8.06 11.61 6.23
C ALA A 41 -6.65 12.17 6.38
N THR A 42 -6.07 11.96 7.55
CA THR A 42 -4.69 12.31 7.85
C THR A 42 -3.73 11.26 7.30
N THR A 43 -2.45 11.62 7.15
CA THR A 43 -1.40 10.70 6.71
C THR A 43 -1.34 9.41 7.55
N PRO A 44 -1.41 9.45 8.90
CA PRO A 44 -1.44 8.22 9.70
C PRO A 44 -2.69 7.36 9.45
N GLN A 45 -3.86 7.97 9.24
CA GLN A 45 -5.09 7.20 8.99
C GLN A 45 -5.04 6.43 7.67
N VAL A 46 -4.46 7.01 6.63
CA VAL A 46 -4.27 6.32 5.35
C VAL A 46 -3.20 5.23 5.47
N ALA A 47 -2.10 5.50 6.18
CA ALA A 47 -1.07 4.48 6.46
C ALA A 47 -1.65 3.27 7.23
N ASP A 48 -2.42 3.51 8.29
CA ASP A 48 -3.09 2.46 9.06
C ASP A 48 -4.06 1.64 8.20
N ALA A 49 -4.77 2.28 7.26
CA ALA A 49 -5.66 1.58 6.34
C ALA A 49 -4.88 0.64 5.41
N ILE A 50 -3.76 1.11 4.85
CA ILE A 50 -2.89 0.30 3.99
C ILE A 50 -2.33 -0.90 4.79
N CYS A 51 -1.78 -0.66 5.98
CA CYS A 51 -1.25 -1.72 6.83
C CYS A 51 -2.30 -2.77 7.21
N LYS A 52 -3.54 -2.35 7.49
CA LYS A 52 -4.65 -3.29 7.77
C LYS A 52 -4.97 -4.21 6.58
N ILE A 53 -4.79 -3.74 5.35
CA ILE A 53 -5.03 -4.57 4.16
C ILE A 53 -3.88 -5.54 3.94
N ILE A 54 -2.63 -5.11 4.17
CA ILE A 54 -1.45 -5.98 4.07
C ILE A 54 -1.49 -7.13 5.09
N LEU A 55 -2.01 -6.88 6.30
CA LEU A 55 -2.04 -7.84 7.41
C LEU A 55 -3.30 -8.73 7.43
N ARG A 56 -4.20 -8.60 6.45
CA ARG A 56 -5.37 -9.46 6.31
C ARG A 56 -5.02 -10.79 5.68
#